data_AF-A0A084TLZ2-F1
#
_entry.id   AF-A0A084TLZ2-F1
#
_cell.length_a   1.000
_cell.length_b   1.000
_cell.length_c   1.000
_cell.angle_alpha   90.00
_cell.angle_beta   90.00
_cell.angle_gamma   90.00
#
_symmetry.space_group_name_H-M   'P 1'
#
loop_
_entity.id
_entity.type
_entity.pdbx_description
1 polymer ?
#
loop_
_entity_poly.entity_id
_entity_poly.type
_entity_poly.pdbx_seq_one_letter_code
_entity_poly.pdbx_strand_id
1 'polypeptide(L)'
;MKKYLIISLLSLFFVFVSCNNDDDTPPTCGCDSKTINDVSVAEVDNLVATIGYRHNEEFYSAYDVEYNNHFMIVVRTSEPSNLIWIIVVCNEDFLNNEFDYLKEETYEGERPQIAFSGKLKKICYIPPSNASYSFDLVKLTSIEAL
;
A
#
# COMPACT_ATOMS: atom_id res chain seq x y z
N MET A 1 -38.55 54.71 49.97
CA MET A 1 -39.30 54.37 48.74
C MET A 1 -38.48 54.73 47.52
N LYS A 2 -38.02 53.75 46.74
CA LYS A 2 -37.93 53.78 45.27
C LYS A 2 -37.56 52.36 44.81
N LYS A 3 -38.33 51.87 43.85
CA LYS A 3 -38.34 50.51 43.33
C LYS A 3 -37.67 50.46 41.95
N TYR A 4 -37.21 49.26 41.59
CA TYR A 4 -36.92 48.73 40.24
C TYR A 4 -35.72 49.31 39.48
N LEU A 5 -34.82 48.45 39.00
CA LEU A 5 -34.94 47.89 37.65
C LEU A 5 -33.96 46.72 37.44
N ILE A 6 -34.49 45.64 36.87
CA ILE A 6 -33.79 44.45 36.39
C ILE A 6 -33.01 44.84 35.13
N ILE A 7 -31.72 44.52 35.05
CA ILE A 7 -31.01 44.42 33.77
C ILE A 7 -30.25 43.09 33.75
N SER A 8 -30.77 42.21 32.90
CA SER A 8 -30.16 40.99 32.39
C SER A 8 -28.81 41.28 31.75
N LEU A 9 -27.73 40.65 32.24
CA LEU A 9 -26.52 40.43 31.44
C LEU A 9 -26.34 38.93 31.21
N LEU A 10 -26.95 38.50 30.12
CA LEU A 10 -26.71 37.26 29.41
C LEU A 10 -25.48 37.47 28.51
N SER A 11 -24.31 36.96 28.90
CA SER A 11 -23.10 36.85 28.06
C SER A 11 -21.95 36.31 28.90
N LEU A 12 -21.19 35.27 28.56
CA LEU A 12 -21.03 34.59 27.29
C LEU A 12 -20.44 33.21 27.60
N PHE A 13 -21.03 32.18 27.01
CA PHE A 13 -20.41 30.88 26.79
C PHE A 13 -19.05 31.09 26.09
N PHE A 14 -17.97 30.63 26.71
CA PHE A 14 -16.81 30.11 25.98
C PHE A 14 -16.39 28.82 26.65
N VAL A 15 -17.19 27.78 26.40
CA VAL A 15 -16.69 26.41 26.48
C VAL A 15 -15.70 26.32 25.33
N PHE A 16 -14.40 26.43 25.62
CA PHE A 16 -13.36 26.00 24.71
C PHE A 16 -13.49 24.48 24.59
N VAL A 17 -14.45 24.02 23.78
CA VAL A 17 -14.33 22.73 23.12
C VAL A 17 -13.15 22.91 22.18
N SER A 18 -11.95 22.59 22.67
CA SER A 18 -10.82 22.31 21.80
C SER A 18 -11.28 21.16 20.92
N CYS A 19 -11.66 21.46 19.68
CA CYS A 19 -11.68 20.44 18.64
C CYS A 19 -10.25 19.92 18.56
N ASN A 20 -10.00 18.74 19.14
CA ASN A 20 -8.95 17.88 18.64
C ASN A 20 -9.30 17.65 17.18
N ASN A 21 -8.61 18.35 16.28
CA ASN A 21 -8.54 17.92 14.90
C ASN A 21 -7.55 16.75 14.87
N ASP A 22 -7.95 15.65 15.51
CA ASP A 22 -7.49 14.34 15.10
C ASP A 22 -8.26 14.10 13.80
N ASP A 23 -7.71 14.57 12.69
CA ASP A 23 -8.25 14.30 11.36
C ASP A 23 -8.00 12.81 11.08
N ASP A 24 -8.81 11.96 11.72
CA ASP A 24 -8.78 10.49 11.68
C ASP A 24 -9.14 9.94 10.29
N THR A 25 -9.18 10.80 9.27
CA THR A 25 -9.47 10.40 7.91
C THR A 25 -8.23 9.73 7.31
N PRO A 26 -8.27 8.41 7.02
CA PRO A 26 -7.12 7.73 6.43
C PRO A 26 -6.78 8.33 5.07
N PRO A 27 -5.50 8.32 4.66
CA PRO A 27 -5.07 8.89 3.40
C PRO A 27 -5.77 8.20 2.22
N THR A 28 -5.87 8.91 1.10
CA THR A 28 -6.57 8.42 -0.10
C THR A 28 -5.79 7.35 -0.87
N CYS A 29 -4.49 7.23 -0.62
CA CYS A 29 -3.56 6.29 -1.25
C CYS A 29 -2.41 5.97 -0.27
N GLY A 30 -1.55 5.02 -0.62
CA GLY A 30 -0.44 4.58 0.24
C GLY A 30 -0.82 3.42 1.15
N CYS A 31 0.17 2.90 1.89
CA CYS A 31 -0.01 1.71 2.71
C CYS A 31 -1.04 1.87 3.84
N ASP A 32 -1.25 3.09 4.32
CA ASP A 32 -2.20 3.41 5.38
C ASP A 32 -3.57 3.84 4.86
N SER A 33 -3.77 3.82 3.54
CA SER A 33 -5.09 4.04 2.95
C SER A 33 -6.06 2.90 3.25
N LYS A 34 -7.34 3.16 2.99
CA LYS A 34 -8.39 2.14 3.08
C LYS A 34 -8.09 0.97 2.14
N THR A 35 -8.49 -0.23 2.55
CA THR A 35 -8.43 -1.40 1.68
C THR A 35 -9.37 -1.19 0.50
N ILE A 36 -8.85 -1.36 -0.72
CA ILE A 36 -9.66 -1.27 -1.95
C ILE A 36 -10.27 -2.62 -2.32
N ASN A 37 -9.55 -3.72 -2.06
CA ASN A 37 -10.00 -5.08 -2.29
C ASN A 37 -9.13 -6.07 -1.48
N ASP A 38 -9.62 -7.28 -1.25
CA ASP A 38 -8.82 -8.39 -0.76
C ASP A 38 -8.31 -9.22 -1.95
N VAL A 39 -7.08 -9.72 -1.86
CA VAL A 39 -6.44 -10.54 -2.89
C VAL A 39 -5.98 -11.87 -2.28
N SER A 40 -6.15 -12.94 -3.04
CA SER A 40 -5.54 -14.23 -2.77
C SER A 40 -5.10 -14.83 -4.09
N VAL A 41 -3.81 -15.15 -4.21
CA VAL A 41 -3.25 -15.90 -5.34
C VAL A 41 -2.71 -17.19 -4.76
N ALA A 42 -3.45 -18.28 -4.97
CA ALA A 42 -2.99 -19.63 -4.72
C ALA A 42 -2.23 -20.15 -5.94
N GLU A 43 -1.60 -21.32 -5.82
CA GLU A 43 -0.86 -22.04 -6.89
C GLU A 43 -1.68 -22.44 -8.13
N VAL A 44 -2.85 -21.83 -8.35
CA VAL A 44 -3.86 -22.33 -9.26
C VAL A 44 -4.56 -21.14 -9.92
N ASP A 45 -4.89 -21.31 -11.20
CA ASP A 45 -5.56 -20.38 -12.12
C ASP A 45 -4.66 -19.56 -13.06
N ASN A 46 -3.67 -20.18 -13.71
CA ASN A 46 -2.91 -19.56 -14.81
C ASN A 46 -2.19 -18.26 -14.39
N LEU A 47 -2.06 -18.00 -13.08
CA LEU A 47 -1.39 -16.85 -12.50
C LEU A 47 -0.09 -17.33 -11.88
N VAL A 48 1.02 -16.73 -12.29
CA VAL A 48 2.33 -16.96 -11.66
C VAL A 48 2.67 -15.70 -10.87
N ALA A 49 2.75 -15.83 -9.55
CA ALA A 49 3.21 -14.78 -8.66
C ALA A 49 4.66 -15.04 -8.27
N THR A 50 5.53 -14.05 -8.47
CA THR A 50 6.92 -14.09 -7.99
C THR A 50 7.24 -12.90 -7.11
N ILE A 51 8.14 -13.11 -6.14
CA ILE A 51 8.64 -12.03 -5.28
C ILE A 51 10.05 -11.61 -5.71
N GLY A 52 10.32 -10.33 -5.62
CA GLY A 52 11.63 -9.73 -5.82
C GLY A 52 11.82 -8.52 -4.92
N TYR A 53 13.04 -8.00 -4.87
CA TYR A 53 13.33 -6.73 -4.23
C TYR A 53 13.80 -5.74 -5.28
N ARG A 54 13.34 -4.49 -5.20
CA ARG A 54 13.69 -3.45 -6.17
C ARG A 54 14.75 -2.51 -5.60
N HIS A 55 15.89 -2.42 -6.28
CA HIS A 55 16.98 -1.51 -5.93
C HIS A 55 16.84 -0.12 -6.57
N ASN A 56 17.45 0.89 -5.96
CA ASN A 56 17.46 2.28 -6.45
C ASN A 56 18.05 2.46 -7.86
N GLU A 57 18.92 1.55 -8.30
CA GLU A 57 19.69 1.68 -9.55
C GLU A 57 18.99 1.08 -10.78
N GLU A 58 17.82 0.44 -10.62
CA GLU A 58 17.00 -0.04 -11.74
C GLU A 58 16.23 1.12 -12.40
N PHE A 59 17.01 2.03 -13.01
CA PHE A 59 16.62 3.34 -13.58
C PHE A 59 15.77 3.26 -14.86
N TYR A 60 15.40 2.06 -15.32
CA TYR A 60 14.79 1.88 -16.64
C TYR A 60 13.26 1.93 -16.68
N SER A 61 12.61 2.38 -15.62
CA SER A 61 11.17 2.58 -15.72
C SER A 61 10.67 3.71 -14.84
N ALA A 62 9.69 4.43 -15.37
CA ALA A 62 9.11 5.68 -14.89
C ALA A 62 8.33 5.57 -13.56
N TYR A 63 8.75 4.67 -12.69
CA TYR A 63 8.22 4.50 -11.35
C TYR A 63 8.86 5.51 -10.42
N ASP A 64 8.04 6.09 -9.57
CA ASP A 64 8.47 7.01 -8.53
C ASP A 64 9.58 6.38 -7.66
N VAL A 65 10.54 7.21 -7.25
CA VAL A 65 11.61 6.85 -6.31
C VAL A 65 10.99 6.37 -4.99
N GLU A 66 9.77 6.80 -4.68
CA GLU A 66 9.00 6.42 -3.49
C GLU A 66 8.83 4.91 -3.29
N TYR A 67 8.82 4.11 -4.37
CA TYR A 67 8.62 2.65 -4.28
C TYR A 67 9.89 1.84 -4.57
N ASN A 68 11.06 2.48 -4.53
CA ASN A 68 12.34 1.76 -4.55
C ASN A 68 12.71 1.26 -3.15
N ASN A 69 13.61 0.28 -3.07
CA ASN A 69 14.04 -0.38 -1.83
C ASN A 69 12.88 -1.08 -1.11
N HIS A 70 12.02 -1.69 -1.91
CA HIS A 70 10.86 -2.42 -1.43
C HIS A 70 10.77 -3.80 -2.05
N PHE A 71 10.20 -4.73 -1.30
CA PHE A 71 9.74 -5.99 -1.87
C PHE A 71 8.55 -5.76 -2.79
N MET A 72 8.57 -6.45 -3.93
CA MET A 72 7.53 -6.40 -4.94
C MET A 72 7.10 -7.81 -5.33
N ILE A 73 5.79 -7.97 -5.49
CA ILE A 73 5.18 -9.16 -6.07
C ILE A 73 4.79 -8.85 -7.50
N VAL A 74 5.19 -9.71 -8.43
CA VAL A 74 4.81 -9.63 -9.84
C VAL A 74 3.90 -10.80 -10.15
N VAL A 75 2.64 -10.50 -10.48
CA VAL A 75 1.66 -11.50 -10.91
C VAL A 75 1.48 -11.42 -12.42
N ARG A 76 1.62 -12.55 -13.11
CA ARG A 76 1.45 -12.66 -14.57
C ARG A 76 0.38 -13.69 -14.91
N THR A 77 -0.51 -13.35 -15.84
CA THR A 77 -1.42 -14.34 -16.46
C THR A 77 -0.69 -15.11 -17.57
N SER A 78 -0.85 -16.43 -17.64
CA SER A 78 -0.24 -17.31 -18.64
C SER A 78 -0.93 -17.26 -20.02
N GLU A 79 -1.32 -16.06 -20.51
CA GLU A 79 -2.04 -15.76 -21.78
C GLU A 79 -3.58 -15.65 -21.70
N PRO A 80 -4.24 -14.84 -22.56
CA PRO A 80 -3.73 -13.96 -23.63
C PRO A 80 -3.58 -12.48 -23.23
N SER A 81 -3.86 -12.12 -21.98
CA SER A 81 -3.96 -10.70 -21.57
C SER A 81 -2.60 -9.99 -21.45
N ASN A 82 -1.49 -10.75 -21.32
CA ASN A 82 -0.15 -10.25 -21.01
C ASN A 82 -0.13 -9.20 -19.88
N LEU A 83 -1.13 -9.22 -18.99
CA LEU A 83 -1.23 -8.28 -17.89
C LEU A 83 -0.15 -8.64 -16.86
N ILE A 84 0.68 -7.66 -16.55
CA ILE A 84 1.70 -7.73 -15.52
C ILE A 84 1.22 -6.85 -14.38
N TRP A 85 0.83 -7.48 -13.29
CA TRP A 85 0.40 -6.78 -12.09
C TRP A 85 1.55 -6.69 -11.12
N ILE A 86 2.00 -5.47 -10.82
CA ILE A 86 3.11 -5.19 -9.92
C ILE A 86 2.53 -4.66 -8.62
N ILE A 87 2.89 -5.31 -7.52
CA ILE A 87 2.32 -5.07 -6.21
C ILE A 87 3.45 -4.81 -5.21
N VAL A 88 3.47 -3.62 -4.59
CA VAL A 88 4.50 -3.28 -3.58
C VAL A 88 4.06 -3.75 -2.20
N VAL A 89 4.96 -4.37 -1.44
CA VAL A 89 4.66 -4.88 -0.10
C VAL A 89 4.74 -3.76 0.94
N CYS A 90 3.67 -3.56 1.70
CA CYS A 90 3.57 -2.50 2.71
C CYS A 90 4.11 -2.88 4.09
N ASN A 91 4.08 -4.16 4.44
CA ASN A 91 4.44 -4.69 5.75
C ASN A 91 5.54 -5.72 5.61
N GLU A 92 6.71 -5.30 5.13
CA GLU A 92 7.85 -6.19 4.85
C GLU A 92 8.34 -6.96 6.07
N ASP A 93 8.13 -6.45 7.29
CA ASP A 93 8.38 -7.18 8.53
C ASP A 93 7.62 -8.53 8.59
N PHE A 94 6.49 -8.64 7.87
CA PHE A 94 5.72 -9.87 7.76
C PHE A 94 6.49 -11.00 7.04
N LEU A 95 7.50 -10.67 6.24
CA LEU A 95 8.33 -11.62 5.51
C LEU A 95 9.33 -12.36 6.40
N ASN A 96 9.54 -11.91 7.65
CA ASN A 96 10.41 -12.56 8.65
C ASN A 96 11.81 -12.96 8.11
N ASN A 97 12.39 -12.12 7.26
CA ASN A 97 13.71 -12.31 6.61
C ASN A 97 13.80 -13.50 5.64
N GLU A 98 12.70 -14.20 5.32
CA GLU A 98 12.68 -15.35 4.41
C GLU A 98 13.26 -15.01 3.03
N PHE A 99 13.02 -13.78 2.58
CA PHE A 99 13.38 -13.28 1.26
C PHE A 99 14.53 -12.26 1.28
N ASP A 100 15.22 -12.07 2.40
CA ASP A 100 16.24 -11.01 2.54
C ASP A 100 17.41 -11.15 1.57
N TYR A 101 17.73 -12.36 1.11
CA TYR A 101 18.75 -12.59 0.10
C TYR A 101 18.43 -11.90 -1.24
N LEU A 102 17.16 -11.59 -1.52
CA LEU A 102 16.77 -10.83 -2.72
C LEU A 102 17.21 -9.37 -2.64
N LYS A 103 17.59 -8.86 -1.46
CA LYS A 103 18.17 -7.51 -1.27
C LYS A 103 19.65 -7.46 -1.66
N GLU A 104 20.26 -8.56 -2.08
CA GLU A 104 21.62 -8.54 -2.59
C GLU A 104 21.59 -8.00 -4.03
N GLU A 105 22.23 -6.86 -4.29
CA GLU A 105 22.27 -6.24 -5.63
C GLU A 105 22.84 -7.16 -6.72
N THR A 106 23.64 -8.15 -6.30
CA THR A 106 24.26 -9.16 -7.16
C THR A 106 23.44 -10.45 -7.27
N TYR A 107 22.21 -10.47 -6.78
CA TYR A 107 21.37 -11.66 -6.87
C TYR A 107 20.96 -11.91 -8.33
N GLU A 108 21.58 -12.93 -8.94
CA GLU A 108 21.29 -13.38 -10.31
C GLU A 108 20.40 -14.63 -10.36
N GLY A 109 19.86 -15.07 -9.23
CA GLY A 109 19.02 -16.25 -9.15
C GLY A 109 17.61 -16.04 -9.73
N GLU A 110 16.89 -17.16 -9.94
CA GLU A 110 15.49 -17.10 -10.34
C GLU A 110 14.63 -16.57 -9.20
N ARG A 111 13.74 -15.62 -9.50
CA ARG A 111 12.81 -15.08 -8.51
C ARG A 111 11.87 -16.18 -8.01
N PRO A 112 11.74 -16.40 -6.70
CA PRO A 112 10.88 -17.43 -6.15
C PRO A 112 9.44 -17.24 -6.58
N GLN A 113 8.78 -18.36 -6.90
CA GLN A 113 7.33 -18.39 -7.00
C GLN A 113 6.75 -18.42 -5.59
N ILE A 114 5.62 -17.73 -5.41
CA ILE A 114 4.96 -17.61 -4.12
C ILE A 114 3.46 -17.81 -4.25
N ALA A 115 2.83 -18.30 -3.20
CA ALA A 115 1.41 -18.10 -2.94
C ALA A 115 1.26 -17.00 -1.89
N PHE A 116 0.26 -16.13 -2.03
CA PHE A 116 0.05 -15.04 -1.07
C PHE A 116 -1.41 -14.61 -0.97
N SER A 117 -1.74 -14.00 0.17
CA SER A 117 -2.99 -13.28 0.36
C SER A 117 -2.73 -11.93 1.04
N GLY A 118 -3.62 -10.97 0.83
CA GLY A 118 -3.49 -9.68 1.48
C GLY A 118 -4.61 -8.70 1.17
N LYS A 119 -4.43 -7.50 1.70
CA LYS A 119 -5.34 -6.36 1.54
C LYS A 119 -4.71 -5.36 0.58
N LEU A 120 -5.29 -5.22 -0.60
CA LEU A 120 -4.83 -4.27 -1.60
C LEU A 120 -5.10 -2.83 -1.16
N LYS A 121 -4.16 -1.96 -1.47
CA LYS A 121 -4.17 -0.52 -1.21
C LYS A 121 -3.88 0.21 -2.51
N LYS A 122 -4.44 1.42 -2.61
CA LYS A 122 -4.26 2.26 -3.79
C LYS A 122 -2.85 2.86 -3.81
N ILE A 123 -2.15 2.72 -4.92
CA ILE A 123 -0.87 3.42 -5.16
C ILE A 123 -1.10 4.94 -5.31
N CYS A 124 -0.16 5.76 -4.83
CA CYS A 124 -0.31 7.23 -4.91
C CYS A 124 0.05 7.79 -6.28
N TYR A 125 1.04 7.17 -6.93
CA TYR A 125 1.49 7.55 -8.26
C TYR A 125 1.46 6.34 -9.17
N ILE A 126 0.74 6.46 -10.29
CA ILE A 126 0.72 5.43 -11.33
C ILE A 126 1.79 5.79 -12.37
N PRO A 127 2.84 4.97 -12.53
CA PRO A 127 3.85 5.18 -13.56
C PRO A 127 3.22 5.24 -14.95
N PRO A 128 3.74 6.07 -15.87
CA PRO A 128 3.43 5.93 -17.29
C PRO A 128 3.79 4.51 -17.75
N SER A 129 2.78 3.68 -18.00
CA SER A 129 2.96 2.33 -18.53
C SER A 129 2.14 2.16 -19.81
N ASN A 130 2.51 1.16 -20.61
CA ASN A 130 1.58 0.67 -21.62
C ASN A 130 0.37 0.00 -20.93
N ALA A 131 -0.70 -0.25 -21.68
CA ALA A 131 -1.96 -0.80 -21.17
C ALA A 131 -1.86 -2.22 -20.56
N SER A 132 -0.66 -2.77 -20.44
CA SER A 132 -0.38 -4.13 -19.97
C SER A 132 0.13 -4.18 -18.52
N TYR A 133 0.26 -3.06 -17.82
CA TYR A 133 0.65 -3.05 -16.41
C TYR A 133 -0.44 -2.48 -15.50
N SER A 134 -0.58 -3.09 -14.33
CA SER A 134 -1.36 -2.55 -13.21
C SER A 134 -0.49 -2.45 -11.95
N PHE A 135 -0.83 -1.52 -11.07
CA PHE A 135 -0.03 -1.17 -9.90
C PHE A 135 -0.89 -1.05 -8.65
N ASP A 136 -0.51 -1.76 -7.60
CA ASP A 136 -1.14 -1.67 -6.29
C ASP A 136 -0.09 -1.78 -5.19
N LEU A 137 -0.51 -1.54 -3.95
CA LEU A 137 0.25 -1.93 -2.77
C LEU A 137 -0.52 -3.03 -2.02
N VAL A 138 0.16 -3.85 -1.23
CA VAL A 138 -0.49 -4.92 -0.46
C VAL A 138 0.01 -4.92 0.98
N LYS A 139 -0.94 -4.98 1.93
CA LYS A 139 -0.66 -5.44 3.29
C LYS A 139 -0.90 -6.95 3.33
N LEU A 140 0.18 -7.73 3.36
CA LEU A 140 0.14 -9.20 3.35
C LEU A 140 -0.55 -9.75 4.59
N THR A 141 -1.33 -10.80 4.39
CA THR A 141 -1.95 -11.62 5.43
C THR A 141 -1.45 -13.05 5.42
N SER A 142 -0.91 -13.53 4.29
CA SER A 142 -0.13 -14.75 4.17
C SER A 142 0.84 -14.65 3.00
N ILE A 143 1.95 -15.36 3.08
CA ILE A 143 2.88 -15.58 1.97
C ILE A 143 3.64 -16.88 2.25
N GLU A 144 3.91 -17.65 1.20
CA GLU A 144 4.75 -18.84 1.25
C GLU A 144 5.48 -19.02 -0.08
N ALA A 145 6.75 -19.42 -0.04
CA ALA A 145 7.47 -19.87 -1.22
C ALA A 145 6.96 -21.24 -1.69
N LEU A 146 6.94 -21.44 -3.01
CA LEU A 146 6.49 -22.66 -3.69
C LEU A 146 7.67 -23.51 -4.17
#